data_AF-A0A9C9TBD8-F1
#
_entry.id   AF-A0A9C9TBD8-F1
#
_cell.length_a   1.000
_cell.length_b   1.000
_cell.length_c   1.000
_cell.angle_alpha   90.00
_cell.angle_beta   90.00
_cell.angle_gamma   90.00
#
_symmetry.space_group_name_H-M   'P 1'
#
loop_
_entity.id
_entity.type
_entity.pdbx_description
1 polymer ?
#
loop_
_entity_poly.entity_id
_entity_poly.type
_entity_poly.pdbx_seq_one_letter_code
_entity_poly.pdbx_strand_id
1 'polypeptide(L)' 'MDELIALVSQKTGLSEEMSKRAVEIVLEYLKKKLPAPIAGRIDDVLGGGEALGGLGNLAEGLGGLLGKK' A
#
# COMPACT_ATOMS: atom_id res chain seq x y z
N MET A 1 -2.48 4.26 6.65
CA MET A 1 -1.66 5.48 6.50
C MET A 1 -0.84 5.76 7.77
N ASP A 2 -1.48 5.75 8.94
CA ASP A 2 -0.87 6.16 10.22
C ASP A 2 0.32 5.30 10.65
N GLU A 3 0.27 3.98 10.40
CA GLU A 3 1.39 3.08 10.70
C GLU A 3 2.65 3.41 9.89
N LEU A 4 2.50 3.79 8.61
CA LEU A 4 3.63 4.21 7.78
C LEU A 4 4.20 5.54 8.24
N ILE A 5 3.35 6.48 8.66
CA ILE A 5 3.77 7.78 9.21
C ILE A 5 4.56 7.57 10.49
N ALA A 6 4.08 6.72 11.40
CA ALA A 6 4.77 6.36 12.63
C ALA A 6 6.11 5.66 12.37
N LEU A 7 6.16 4.74 11.40
CA LEU A 7 7.39 4.05 11.01
C LEU A 7 8.43 5.04 10.45
N VAL A 8 8.01 5.93 9.54
CA VAL A 8 8.89 6.95 8.97
C VAL A 8 9.39 7.90 10.06
N SER A 9 8.51 8.40 10.93
CA SER A 9 8.88 9.27 12.04
C SER A 9 9.90 8.58 12.96
N GLN A 10 9.63 7.35 13.38
CA GLN A 10 10.51 6.58 14.26
C GLN A 10 11.90 6.34 13.64
N LYS A 11 11.96 6.04 12.33
CA LYS A 11 13.22 5.69 11.66
C LYS A 11 14.04 6.89 11.21
N THR A 12 13.41 8.03 11.00
CA THR A 12 14.05 9.24 10.45
C THR A 12 14.20 10.37 11.47
N GLY A 13 13.48 10.31 12.58
CA GLY A 13 13.40 11.40 13.57
C GLY A 13 12.57 12.60 13.08
N LEU A 14 11.87 12.49 11.96
CA LEU A 14 10.98 13.54 11.45
C LEU A 14 9.77 13.73 12.36
N SER A 15 9.27 14.96 12.44
CA SER A 15 7.96 15.22 13.07
C SER A 15 6.85 14.46 12.36
N GLU A 16 5.75 14.18 13.04
CA GLU A 16 4.61 13.47 12.47
C GLU A 16 4.06 14.16 11.22
N GLU A 17 4.00 15.50 11.25
CA GLU A 17 3.58 16.31 10.10
C GLU A 17 4.54 16.16 8.90
N MET A 18 5.85 16.23 9.13
CA MET A 18 6.84 16.02 8.07
C MET A 18 6.84 14.57 7.54
N SER A 19 6.60 13.61 8.44
CA SER A 19 6.50 12.19 8.08
C SER A 19 5.29 11.91 7.21
N LYS A 20 4.14 12.53 7.53
CA LYS A 20 2.94 12.49 6.70
C LYS A 20 3.20 13.03 5.30
N ARG A 21 3.83 14.21 5.19
CA ARG A 21 4.21 14.80 3.90
C ARG A 21 5.14 13.90 3.10
N ALA A 22 6.13 13.29 3.76
CA ALA A 22 7.05 12.36 3.10
C ALA A 22 6.32 11.12 2.54
N VAL A 23 5.42 10.52 3.32
CA VAL A 23 4.60 9.39 2.87
C VAL A 23 3.72 9.78 1.68
N GLU A 24 3.04 10.93 1.74
CA GLU A 24 2.21 11.45 0.64
C GLU A 24 2.99 11.62 -0.67
N ILE A 25 4.19 12.20 -0.63
CA ILE A 25 5.05 12.40 -1.81
C ILE A 25 5.43 11.05 -2.44
N VAL A 26 5.82 10.07 -1.62
CA VAL A 26 6.19 8.74 -2.11
C VAL A 26 4.99 8.03 -2.72
N LEU A 27 3.83 8.11 -2.09
CA LEU A 27 2.60 7.53 -2.61
C LEU A 27 2.19 8.16 -3.94
N GLU A 28 2.24 9.47 -4.06
CA GLU A 28 1.99 10.15 -5.34
C GLU A 28 2.97 9.71 -6.43
N TYR A 29 4.25 9.59 -6.11
CA TYR A 29 5.26 9.12 -7.04
C TYR A 29 4.97 7.69 -7.51
N LEU A 30 4.63 6.79 -6.58
CA LEU A 30 4.26 5.42 -6.88
C LEU A 30 2.99 5.36 -7.73
N LYS A 31 1.95 6.12 -7.40
CA LYS A 31 0.72 6.21 -8.21
C LYS A 31 0.98 6.68 -9.64
N LYS A 32 1.91 7.62 -9.83
CA LYS A 32 2.31 8.11 -11.16
C LYS A 32 3.12 7.09 -11.96
N LYS A 33 3.83 6.18 -11.29
CA LYS A 33 4.70 5.17 -11.93
C LYS A 33 4.06 3.80 -12.08
N LEU A 34 3.05 3.49 -11.27
CA LEU A 34 2.37 2.22 -11.27
C LEU A 34 1.13 2.28 -12.19
N PRO A 35 0.91 1.27 -13.05
CA PRO A 35 -0.31 1.15 -13.83
C PRO A 35 -1.55 1.18 -12.93
N ALA A 36 -2.64 1.78 -13.41
CA ALA A 36 -3.93 1.90 -12.71
C ALA A 36 -4.38 0.67 -11.88
N PRO A 37 -4.25 -0.60 -12.34
CA PRO A 37 -4.64 -1.76 -11.54
C PRO A 37 -3.80 -2.00 -10.27
N ILE A 38 -2.59 -1.46 -10.19
CA ILE A 38 -1.72 -1.59 -9.00
C ILE A 38 -1.96 -0.43 -8.03
N ALA A 39 -2.19 0.77 -8.56
CA ALA A 39 -2.45 1.96 -7.74
C ALA A 39 -3.71 1.80 -6.86
N GLY A 40 -4.79 1.23 -7.42
CA GLY A 40 -6.01 0.93 -6.67
C GLY A 40 -5.76 -0.03 -5.49
N ARG A 41 -4.94 -1.06 -5.68
CA ARG A 41 -4.60 -2.02 -4.61
C ARG A 41 -3.76 -1.43 -3.49
N ILE A 42 -2.93 -0.41 -3.79
CA ILE A 42 -2.14 0.28 -2.77
C ILE A 42 -3.06 1.11 -1.87
N ASP A 43 -4.05 1.78 -2.46
CA ASP A 43 -5.04 2.54 -1.69
C ASP A 43 -5.88 1.62 -0.78
N ASP A 44 -6.27 0.43 -1.26
CA ASP A 44 -7.00 -0.56 -0.47
C ASP A 44 -6.20 -1.05 0.77
N VAL A 45 -4.88 -1.21 0.62
CA VAL A 45 -4.00 -1.61 1.72
C VAL A 45 -3.77 -0.46 2.71
N LEU A 46 -3.66 0.78 2.21
CA LEU A 46 -3.39 1.97 3.03
C LEU A 46 -4.62 2.49 3.79
N GLY A 47 -5.82 2.25 3.26
CA GLY A 47 -7.10 2.62 3.83
C GLY A 47 -7.56 1.77 5.02
N GLY A 48 -6.83 0.70 5.35
CA GLY A 48 -7.02 -0.07 6.58
C GLY A 48 -8.32 -0.89 6.69
N GLY A 49 -9.13 -0.99 5.63
CA GLY A 49 -10.48 -1.57 5.73
C GLY A 49 -10.69 -2.96 5.13
N GLU A 50 -10.04 -3.31 4.02
CA GLU A 50 -10.45 -4.48 3.22
C GLU A 50 -9.29 -5.38 2.77
N ALA A 51 -8.07 -5.13 3.27
CA ALA A 51 -6.87 -5.87 2.88
C ALA A 51 -6.99 -7.38 3.15
N LEU A 52 -7.77 -7.84 4.14
CA LEU A 52 -7.98 -9.26 4.39
C LEU A 52 -8.92 -9.93 3.35
N GLY A 53 -9.85 -9.21 2.75
CA GLY A 53 -10.72 -9.72 1.67
C GLY A 53 -10.07 -9.64 0.28
N GLY A 54 -9.34 -8.55 0.02
CA GLY A 54 -8.65 -8.32 -1.26
C GLY A 54 -7.40 -9.20 -1.47
N LEU A 55 -6.65 -9.49 -0.40
CA LEU A 55 -5.53 -10.44 -0.44
C LEU A 55 -6.01 -11.89 -0.63
N GLY A 56 -7.14 -12.27 -0.04
CA GLY A 56 -7.76 -13.60 -0.25
C GLY A 56 -8.12 -13.82 -1.73
N ASN A 57 -8.80 -12.85 -2.35
CA ASN A 57 -9.14 -12.91 -3.78
C ASN A 57 -7.92 -12.87 -4.70
N LEU A 58 -6.85 -12.16 -4.33
CA LEU A 58 -5.58 -12.16 -5.08
C LEU A 58 -4.84 -13.49 -4.95
N ALA A 59 -4.81 -14.06 -3.74
CA ALA A 59 -4.19 -15.35 -3.45
C ALA A 59 -4.95 -16.51 -4.12
N GLU A 60 -6.28 -16.48 -4.14
CA GLU A 60 -7.11 -17.44 -4.90
C GLU A 60 -6.92 -17.30 -6.41
N GLY A 61 -6.86 -16.06 -6.93
CA GLY A 61 -6.56 -15.81 -8.35
C GLY A 61 -5.18 -16.31 -8.77
N LEU A 62 -4.16 -16.15 -7.93
CA LEU A 62 -2.82 -16.70 -8.16
C LEU A 62 -2.76 -18.22 -7.98
N GLY A 63 -3.43 -18.76 -6.96
CA GLY A 63 -3.51 -20.20 -6.69
C GLY A 63 -4.24 -20.97 -7.81
N GLY A 64 -5.30 -20.38 -8.36
CA GLY A 64 -6.03 -20.94 -9.50
C GLY A 64 -5.26 -20.94 -10.81
N LEU A 65 -4.29 -20.03 -10.98
CA LEU A 65 -3.39 -19.99 -12.14
C LEU A 65 -2.15 -20.88 -11.97
N LEU A 66 -1.68 -21.09 -10.74
CA LEU A 66 -0.60 -22.02 -10.43
C LEU A 66 -1.08 -23.48 -10.47
N GLY A 67 -2.27 -23.76 -9.96
CA GLY A 67 -2.84 -25.10 -9.85
C GLY A 67 -3.38 -25.69 -11.16
N LYS A 68 -3.35 -24.91 -12.26
CA LYS A 68 -3.84 -25.33 -13.58
C LYS A 68 -2.68 -25.48 -14.56
N LYS A 69 -1.81 -26.44 -14.27
CA LYS A 69 -0.91 -27.09 -15.23
C LYS A 69 -1.10 -28.59 -15.15
#